data_AF-A0A3D3JJN5-F1
#
_entry.id   AF-A0A3D3JJN5-F1
#
_cell.length_a   1.000
_cell.length_b   1.000
_cell.length_c   1.000
_cell.angle_alpha   90.00
_cell.angle_beta   90.00
_cell.angle_gamma   90.00
#
_symmetry.space_group_name_H-M   'P 1'
#
loop_
_entity.id
_entity.type
_entity.pdbx_description
1 polymer ?
#
loop_
_entity_poly.entity_id
_entity_poly.type
_entity_poly.pdbx_seq_one_letter_code
_entity_poly.pdbx_strand_id
1 'polypeptide(L)' 'NVESVLAIELLCAAQGIDLLRPLRSSPLIEQIVVAIRDVVPFAEHDRVLYRDMEAVRKLVADGSLSRIIGDRIE' A
#
# COMPACT_ATOMS: atom_id res chain seq x y z
N ASN A 1 -4.27 9.99 -13.45
CA ASN A 1 -3.61 11.06 -12.67
C ASN A 1 -3.79 10.86 -11.17
N VAL A 2 -4.99 10.99 -10.61
CA VAL A 2 -5.22 10.85 -9.15
C VAL A 2 -4.83 9.46 -8.62
N GLU A 3 -5.17 8.39 -9.33
CA GLU A 3 -4.76 7.02 -8.97
C GLU A 3 -3.24 6.87 -8.80
N SER A 4 -2.45 7.53 -9.65
CA SER A 4 -0.98 7.50 -9.57
C SER A 4 -0.48 8.23 -8.32
N VAL A 5 -1.11 9.35 -7.96
CA VAL A 5 -0.78 10.08 -6.72
C VAL A 5 -1.08 9.20 -5.51
N LEU A 6 -2.25 8.56 -5.47
CA LEU A 6 -2.64 7.63 -4.41
C LEU A 6 -1.69 6.43 -4.33
N ALA A 7 -1.26 5.89 -5.47
CA ALA A 7 -0.32 4.78 -5.50
C ALA A 7 1.03 5.14 -4.87
N ILE A 8 1.55 6.34 -5.15
CA ILE A 8 2.79 6.86 -4.55
C ILE A 8 2.61 7.03 -3.04
N GLU A 9 1.50 7.64 -2.61
CA GLU A 9 1.19 7.85 -1.20
C GLU A 9 1.12 6.52 -0.43
N LEU A 10 0.38 5.54 -0.97
CA LEU A 10 0.24 4.21 -0.37
C LEU A 10 1.57 3.46 -0.29
N LEU A 11 2.41 3.57 -1.32
CA LEU A 11 3.75 2.98 -1.31
C LEU A 11 4.63 3.59 -0.22
N CYS A 12 4.62 4.92 -0.09
CA CYS A 12 5.33 5.63 0.98
C CYS A 12 4.78 5.28 2.36
N ALA A 13 3.46 5.18 2.53
CA ALA A 13 2.81 4.85 3.78
C ALA A 13 3.17 3.42 4.24
N ALA A 14 3.11 2.43 3.33
CA ALA A 14 3.51 1.05 3.62
C ALA A 14 4.99 0.99 4.04
N GLN A 15 5.87 1.70 3.34
CA GLN A 15 7.28 1.81 3.70
C GLN A 15 7.49 2.45 5.08
N GLY A 16 6.78 3.54 5.37
CA GLY A 16 6.85 4.21 6.68
C GLY A 16 6.39 3.31 7.83
N ILE A 17 5.31 2.56 7.63
CA ILE A 17 4.82 1.59 8.64
C ILE A 17 5.85 0.50 8.91
N ASP A 18 6.51 -0.01 7.86
CA ASP A 18 7.56 -1.03 8.03
C ASP A 18 8.82 -0.49 8.70
N LEU A 19 9.15 0.78 8.50
CA LEU A 19 10.28 1.43 9.18
C LEU A 19 9.99 1.67 10.68
N LEU A 20 8.73 1.71 11.09
CA LEU A 20 8.31 1.91 12.48
C LEU A 20 8.19 0.61 13.28
N ARG A 21 8.49 -0.56 12.70
CA ARG A 21 8.43 -1.83 13.43
C ARG A 21 9.37 -1.79 14.66
N PRO A 22 8.94 -2.32 15.83
CA PRO A 22 7.83 -3.25 16.03
C PRO A 22 6.45 -2.60 16.27
N LEU A 23 6.29 -1.29 16.12
CA LEU A 23 4.97 -0.65 16.24
C LEU A 23 3.99 -1.22 15.20
N ARG A 24 2.73 -1.33 15.60
CA ARG A 24 1.63 -1.84 14.78
C ARG A 24 0.54 -0.78 14.67
N SER A 25 -0.03 -0.66 13.47
CA SER A 25 -1.22 0.14 13.21
C SER A 25 -2.48 -0.63 13.60
N SER A 26 -3.66 -0.09 13.27
CA SER A 26 -4.92 -0.81 13.45
C SER A 26 -4.98 -2.07 12.57
N PRO A 27 -5.76 -3.10 12.96
CA PRO A 27 -5.84 -4.34 12.20
C PRO A 27 -6.24 -4.18 10.74
N LEU A 28 -7.05 -3.18 10.41
CA LEU A 28 -7.45 -2.89 9.03
C LEU A 28 -6.29 -2.34 8.20
N ILE A 29 -5.52 -1.40 8.76
CA ILE A 29 -4.36 -0.82 8.08
C ILE A 29 -3.27 -1.87 7.90
N GLU A 30 -3.05 -2.75 8.88
CA GLU A 30 -2.08 -3.86 8.73
C GLU A 30 -2.46 -4.80 7.58
N GLN A 31 -3.75 -5.09 7.36
CA GLN A 31 -4.21 -5.87 6.20
C GLN A 31 -3.93 -5.15 4.87
N ILE A 32 -4.12 -3.84 4.82
CA ILE A 32 -3.80 -3.04 3.63
C ILE A 32 -2.29 -3.06 3.35
N VAL A 33 -1.45 -2.91 4.38
CA VAL A 33 0.01 -3.00 4.23
C VAL A 33 0.42 -4.37 3.73
N VAL A 34 -0.16 -5.46 4.26
CA VAL A 34 0.08 -6.82 3.76
C VAL A 34 -0.30 -6.94 2.28
N ALA A 35 -1.48 -6.48 1.88
CA ALA A 35 -1.91 -6.53 0.48
C ALA A 35 -0.98 -5.74 -0.48
N ILE A 36 -0.42 -4.61 -0.02
CA ILE A 36 0.59 -3.88 -0.77
C ILE A 36 1.90 -4.68 -0.84
N ARG A 37 2.31 -5.34 0.25
CA ARG A 37 3.54 -6.16 0.30
C ARG A 37 3.48 -7.44 -0.51
N ASP A 38 2.29 -7.97 -0.75
CA ASP A 38 2.09 -9.10 -1.66
C ASP A 38 2.45 -8.76 -3.12
N VAL A 39 2.39 -7.48 -3.50
CA VAL A 39 2.70 -7.03 -4.87
C VAL A 39 3.97 -6.19 -4.97
N VAL A 40 4.40 -5.55 -3.88
CA VAL A 40 5.61 -4.71 -3.83
C VAL A 40 6.44 -5.01 -2.58
N PRO A 41 7.66 -5.57 -2.72
CA PRO A 41 8.51 -5.86 -1.58
C PRO A 41 8.95 -4.58 -0.86
N PHE A 42 9.36 -4.70 0.41
CA PHE A 42 9.98 -3.59 1.15
C PHE A 42 11.19 -3.04 0.37
N ALA A 43 11.37 -1.73 0.37
CA ALA A 43 12.50 -1.09 -0.28
C ALA A 43 13.69 -1.01 0.70
N GLU A 44 14.56 -2.03 0.66
CA GLU A 44 15.79 -2.05 1.48
C GLU A 44 16.86 -1.09 0.97
N HIS A 45 16.92 -0.93 -0.36
CA HIS A 45 17.86 -0.08 -1.06
C HIS A 45 17.15 0.66 -2.19
N ASP A 46 17.77 1.73 -2.67
CA ASP A 46 17.28 2.47 -3.83
C ASP A 46 17.14 1.57 -5.05
N ARG A 47 15.98 1.68 -5.70
CA ARG A 47 15.65 0.94 -6.93
C ARG A 47 14.70 1.75 -7.80
N VAL A 48 14.47 1.27 -9.01
CA VAL A 48 13.49 1.87 -9.92
C VAL A 48 12.07 1.58 -9.42
N LEU A 49 11.39 2.61 -8.90
CA LEU A 49 10.06 2.49 -8.29
C LEU A 49 8.89 2.53 -9.28
N TYR A 50 9.14 2.78 -10.57
CA TYR A 50 8.05 2.86 -11.55
C TYR A 50 7.19 1.58 -11.61
N ARG A 51 7.83 0.40 -11.50
CA ARG A 51 7.12 -0.88 -11.48
C ARG A 51 6.31 -1.07 -10.18
N ASP A 52 6.88 -0.64 -9.07
CA ASP A 52 6.22 -0.69 -7.75
C ASP A 52 4.98 0.22 -7.74
N MET A 53 5.13 1.45 -8.24
CA MET A 53 4.02 2.40 -8.40
C MET A 53 2.92 1.83 -9.30
N GLU A 54 3.25 1.24 -10.45
CA GLU A 54 2.25 0.64 -11.33
C GLU A 54 1.54 -0.57 -10.70
N ALA A 55 2.24 -1.36 -9.88
CA ALA A 55 1.63 -2.47 -9.14
C ALA A 55 0.62 -1.96 -8.10
N VAL A 56 0.98 -0.95 -7.31
CA VAL A 56 0.06 -0.35 -6.32
C VAL A 56 -1.09 0.38 -7.01
N ARG A 57 -0.84 1.07 -8.14
CA ARG A 57 -1.88 1.74 -8.92
C ARG A 57 -2.96 0.77 -9.40
N LYS A 58 -2.60 -0.46 -9.77
CA LYS A 58 -3.57 -1.51 -10.13
C LYS A 58 -4.50 -1.85 -8.97
N LEU A 59 -3.97 -1.98 -7.75
CA LEU A 59 -4.79 -2.26 -6.54
C LEU A 59 -5.80 -1.14 -6.25
N VAL A 60 -5.45 0.10 -6.57
CA VAL A 60 -6.36 1.25 -6.48
C VAL A 60 -7.41 1.18 -7.58
N ALA A 61 -6.99 1.01 -8.83
CA ALA A 61 -7.87 1.03 -10.00
C ALA A 61 -8.88 -0.14 -10.02
N ASP A 62 -8.51 -1.31 -9.51
CA ASP A 62 -9.38 -2.49 -9.45
C ASP A 62 -10.17 -2.63 -8.13
N GLY A 63 -10.07 -1.62 -7.26
CA GLY A 63 -10.74 -1.57 -5.97
C GLY A 63 -10.33 -2.67 -4.99
N SER A 64 -9.19 -3.34 -5.18
CA SER A 64 -8.70 -4.38 -4.27
C SER A 64 -8.58 -3.89 -2.84
N LEU A 65 -8.08 -2.66 -2.64
CA LEU A 65 -7.95 -2.10 -1.29
C LEU A 65 -9.32 -1.79 -0.67
N SER A 66 -10.27 -1.27 -1.45
CA SER A 66 -11.63 -1.00 -0.97
C SER A 66 -12.36 -2.28 -0.55
N ARG A 67 -12.12 -3.39 -1.24
CA ARG A 67 -12.70 -4.70 -0.89
C ARG A 67 -12.21 -5.23 0.47
N ILE A 68 -11.02 -4.86 0.91
CA ILE A 68 -10.51 -5.20 2.25
C ILE A 68 -11.28 -4.43 3.33
N ILE A 69 -11.66 -3.18 3.03
CA ILE A 69 -12.42 -2.33 3.93
C ILE A 69 -13.88 -2.80 4.02
N GLY A 70 -14.49 -3.18 2.90
CA GLY A 70 -15.90 -3.56 2.81
C GLY A 70 -16.82 -2.40 3.21
N ASP A 71 -18.01 -2.72 3.74
CA ASP A 71 -19.00 -1.72 4.20
C ASP A 71 -18.69 -1.14 5.59
N ARG A 72 -17.44 -1.25 6.07
CA ARG A 72 -17.05 -0.82 7.43
C ARG A 72 -16.95 0.70 7.60
N ILE A 73 -17.28 1.46 6.57
CA ILE A 73 -17.33 2.92 6.58
C ILE A 73 -18.79 3.32 6.35
N GLU A 74 -19.56 3.33 7.44
CA GLU A 74 -20.80 4.10 7.61
C GLU A 74 -20.56 5.23 8.61
#